data_AF-A0A0F5MV00-F1
#
_entry.id   AF-A0A0F5MV00-F1
#
_cell.length_a   1.000
_cell.length_b   1.000
_cell.length_c   1.000
_cell.angle_alpha   90.00
_cell.angle_beta   90.00
_cell.angle_gamma   90.00
#
_symmetry.space_group_name_H-M   'P 1'
#
loop_
_entity.id
_entity.type
_entity.pdbx_description
1 polymer ?
#
loop_
_entity_poly.entity_id
_entity_poly.type
_entity_poly.pdbx_seq_one_letter_code
_entity_poly.pdbx_strand_id
1 'polypeptide(L)'
;MVLAVPACADPASGRYHVTGQGLQDDFYWELSSCGPDCLTIAPSGQLHRAGNGWAGTTVGGCKTTLAEPSLTGTYQCPMLPPIDIALVSAG
;
A
#
# COMPACT_ATOMS: atom_id res chain seq x y z
N MET A 1 -20.34 -25.34 -7.22
CA MET A 1 -20.77 -23.94 -7.07
C MET A 1 -19.89 -23.31 -6.02
N VAL A 2 -18.84 -22.59 -6.41
CA VAL A 2 -18.03 -21.80 -5.47
C VAL A 2 -18.37 -20.36 -5.78
N LEU A 3 -19.04 -19.71 -4.82
CA LEU A 3 -19.58 -18.38 -4.95
C LEU A 3 -18.45 -17.43 -5.31
N ALA A 4 -18.56 -16.79 -6.48
CA ALA A 4 -17.82 -15.57 -6.76
C ALA A 4 -18.18 -14.59 -5.66
N VAL A 5 -17.29 -14.46 -4.68
CA VAL A 5 -17.24 -13.32 -3.78
C VAL A 5 -17.37 -12.11 -4.69
N PRO A 6 -18.30 -11.17 -4.46
CA PRO A 6 -18.35 -9.99 -5.29
C PRO A 6 -16.93 -9.45 -5.30
N ALA A 7 -16.37 -9.24 -6.49
CA ALA A 7 -15.25 -8.36 -6.64
C ALA A 7 -15.74 -7.02 -6.10
N CYS A 8 -15.66 -6.82 -4.79
CA CYS A 8 -15.51 -5.51 -4.21
C CYS A 8 -14.41 -4.93 -5.07
N ALA A 9 -14.79 -4.00 -5.94
CA ALA A 9 -13.86 -3.22 -6.73
C ALA A 9 -12.85 -2.72 -5.70
N ASP A 10 -11.71 -3.38 -5.65
CA ASP A 10 -10.77 -3.26 -4.56
C ASP A 10 -10.26 -1.83 -4.71
N PRO A 11 -10.70 -0.88 -3.85
CA PRO A 11 -10.54 0.55 -4.15
C PRO A 11 -9.06 0.97 -4.16
N ALA A 12 -8.19 0.05 -3.75
CA ALA A 12 -6.74 0.17 -3.75
C ALA A 12 -6.06 -0.52 -4.93
N SER A 13 -6.73 -1.27 -5.80
CA SER A 13 -6.03 -1.94 -6.92
C SER A 13 -5.82 -0.98 -8.09
N GLY A 14 -4.56 -0.73 -8.42
CA GLY A 14 -4.17 0.25 -9.45
C GLY A 14 -2.73 0.73 -9.26
N ARG A 15 -2.28 1.61 -10.16
CA ARG A 15 -0.99 2.26 -10.05
C ARG A 15 -1.14 3.58 -9.30
N TYR A 16 -0.33 3.79 -8.27
CA TYR A 16 -0.34 4.98 -7.44
C TYR A 16 1.04 5.61 -7.40
N HIS A 17 1.07 6.93 -7.49
CA HIS A 17 2.23 7.72 -7.19
C HIS A 17 2.33 7.91 -5.67
N VAL A 18 3.44 7.48 -5.08
CA VAL A 18 3.70 7.57 -3.65
C VAL A 18 4.40 8.89 -3.38
N THR A 19 3.66 9.83 -2.80
CA THR A 19 4.17 11.14 -2.43
C THR A 19 4.54 11.18 -0.96
N GLY A 20 5.63 11.86 -0.61
CA GLY A 20 6.08 12.03 0.78
C GLY A 20 7.34 12.88 0.86
N GLN A 21 7.52 13.62 1.96
CA GLN A 21 8.71 14.47 2.13
C GLN A 21 9.98 13.61 2.20
N GLY A 22 10.85 13.74 1.20
CA GLY A 22 12.10 12.97 1.12
C GLY A 22 12.00 11.69 0.27
N LEU A 23 10.84 11.42 -0.34
CA LEU A 23 10.73 10.44 -1.42
C LEU A 23 11.16 11.03 -2.75
N GLN A 24 11.54 10.16 -3.69
CA GLN A 24 11.85 10.56 -5.06
C GLN A 24 10.56 10.92 -5.81
N ASP A 25 10.64 11.88 -6.73
CA ASP A 25 9.51 12.43 -7.50
C ASP A 25 8.86 11.42 -8.48
N ASP A 26 9.43 10.21 -8.62
CA ASP A 26 8.98 9.13 -9.50
C ASP A 26 8.82 7.79 -8.75
N PHE A 27 8.33 7.82 -7.52
CA PHE A 27 8.15 6.61 -6.72
C PHE A 27 6.73 6.04 -6.87
N TYR A 28 6.56 5.01 -7.70
CA TYR A 28 5.25 4.41 -7.98
C TYR A 28 5.09 3.03 -7.32
N TRP A 29 3.88 2.76 -6.83
CA TRP A 29 3.45 1.45 -6.37
C TRP A 29 2.27 0.96 -7.17
N GLU A 30 2.33 -0.29 -7.59
CA GLU A 30 1.18 -1.00 -8.12
C GLU A 30 0.57 -1.83 -7.01
N LEU A 31 -0.63 -1.43 -6.59
CA LEU A 31 -1.37 -2.13 -5.56
C LEU A 31 -2.32 -3.12 -6.22
N SER A 32 -2.41 -4.30 -5.64
CA SER A 32 -3.25 -5.39 -6.15
C SER A 32 -3.70 -6.27 -5.00
N SER A 33 -4.99 -6.53 -4.91
CA SER A 33 -5.54 -7.44 -3.90
C SER A 33 -5.04 -8.87 -4.11
N CYS A 34 -4.47 -9.48 -3.07
CA CYS A 34 -4.05 -10.90 -3.06
C CYS A 34 -4.99 -11.78 -2.22
N GLY A 35 -6.02 -11.21 -1.62
CA GLY A 35 -6.98 -11.90 -0.77
C GLY A 35 -7.73 -10.94 0.16
N PRO A 36 -8.66 -11.44 0.99
CA PRO A 36 -9.50 -10.60 1.85
C PRO A 36 -8.70 -9.79 2.89
N ASP A 37 -7.51 -10.27 3.27
CA ASP A 37 -6.62 -9.65 4.26
C ASP A 37 -5.21 -9.41 3.72
N CYS A 38 -5.06 -9.29 2.39
CA CYS A 38 -3.77 -9.20 1.71
C CYS A 38 -3.81 -8.18 0.56
N LEU A 39 -2.87 -7.24 0.59
CA LEU A 39 -2.65 -6.25 -0.46
C LEU A 39 -1.20 -6.32 -0.93
N THR A 40 -0.98 -6.73 -2.18
CA THR A 40 0.34 -6.71 -2.81
C THR A 40 0.65 -5.30 -3.27
N ILE A 41 1.88 -4.85 -3.02
CA ILE A 41 2.45 -3.58 -3.47
C ILE A 41 3.66 -3.93 -4.34
N ALA A 42 3.55 -3.90 -5.66
CA ALA A 42 4.70 -4.13 -6.53
C ALA A 42 5.48 -2.83 -6.79
N PRO A 43 6.83 -2.88 -6.83
CA PRO A 43 7.72 -4.01 -6.55
C PRO A 43 8.04 -4.19 -5.05
N SER A 44 7.34 -3.46 -4.19
CA SER A 44 7.68 -3.24 -2.79
C SER A 44 7.30 -4.35 -1.81
N GLY A 45 6.48 -5.35 -2.11
CA GLY A 45 6.13 -6.43 -1.17
C GLY A 45 4.62 -6.55 -0.90
N GLN A 46 4.24 -6.89 0.32
CA GLN A 46 2.85 -7.18 0.69
C GLN A 46 2.49 -6.52 2.02
N LEU A 47 1.28 -5.98 2.09
CA LEU A 47 0.64 -5.53 3.32
C LEU A 47 -0.51 -6.45 3.68
N HIS A 48 -0.74 -6.59 4.98
CA HIS A 48 -1.84 -7.34 5.53
C HIS A 48 -2.82 -6.41 6.21
N ARG A 49 -4.08 -6.83 6.29
CA ARG A 49 -5.11 -6.04 6.94
C ARG A 49 -4.81 -5.92 8.44
N ALA A 50 -4.81 -4.69 8.94
CA ALA A 50 -4.50 -4.33 10.31
C ALA A 50 -5.48 -3.26 10.80
N GLY A 51 -6.58 -3.70 11.42
CA GLY A 51 -7.64 -2.80 11.88
C GLY A 51 -8.40 -2.17 10.70
N ASN A 52 -8.35 -0.84 10.58
CA ASN A 52 -9.02 -0.07 9.52
C ASN A 52 -8.06 0.33 8.38
N GLY A 53 -7.05 -0.50 8.12
CA GLY A 53 -6.04 -0.23 7.09
C GLY A 53 -5.16 -1.44 6.83
N TRP A 54 -4.05 -1.19 6.16
CA TRP A 54 -3.05 -2.14 5.74
C TRP A 54 -1.74 -1.87 6.45
N ALA A 55 -1.06 -2.90 6.91
CA ALA A 55 0.27 -2.78 7.49
C ALA A 55 1.13 -3.96 7.05
N GLY A 56 2.42 -3.71 6.83
CA GLY A 56 3.33 -4.74 6.39
C GLY A 56 4.75 -4.26 6.32
N THR A 57 5.63 -5.13 5.85
CA THR A 57 7.03 -4.81 5.61
C THR A 57 7.29 -4.88 4.12
N THR A 58 7.70 -3.77 3.55
CA THR A 58 8.09 -3.68 2.15
C THR A 58 9.58 -4.04 1.97
N VAL A 59 9.99 -4.16 0.72
CA VAL A 59 11.35 -4.42 0.25
C VAL A 59 12.30 -3.40 0.87
N GLY A 60 13.46 -3.86 1.31
CA GLY A 60 14.38 -3.04 2.11
C GLY A 60 14.08 -3.03 3.61
N GLY A 61 13.10 -3.80 4.08
CA GLY A 61 12.79 -3.93 5.50
C GLY A 61 12.03 -2.72 6.07
N CYS A 62 11.41 -1.93 5.20
CA CYS A 62 10.67 -0.74 5.61
C CYS A 62 9.26 -1.13 6.06
N LYS A 63 8.85 -0.67 7.23
CA LYS A 63 7.49 -0.85 7.72
C LYS A 63 6.59 0.17 7.06
N THR A 64 5.54 -0.32 6.43
CA THR A 64 4.57 0.50 5.71
C THR A 64 3.20 0.30 6.33
N THR A 65 2.52 1.41 6.62
CA THR A 65 1.12 1.42 6.99
C THR A 65 0.35 2.28 6.00
N LEU A 66 -0.89 1.89 5.68
CA LEU A 66 -1.79 2.62 4.80
C LEU A 66 -3.21 2.55 5.36
N ALA A 67 -3.90 3.67 5.43
CA ALA A 67 -5.30 3.71 5.83
C ALA A 67 -6.21 3.33 4.63
N GLU A 68 -7.17 2.43 4.86
CA GLU A 68 -8.12 1.92 3.84
C GLU A 68 -8.94 3.03 3.14
N PRO A 69 -9.36 4.15 3.80
CA PRO A 69 -10.18 5.16 3.13
C PRO A 69 -9.39 6.26 2.40
N SER A 70 -8.15 6.53 2.78
CA SER A 70 -7.38 7.68 2.28
C SER A 70 -6.12 7.31 1.52
N LEU A 71 -5.71 6.03 1.56
CA LEU A 71 -4.43 5.55 1.03
C LEU A 71 -3.23 6.40 1.49
N THR A 72 -3.35 6.96 2.69
CA THR A 72 -2.28 7.68 3.38
C THR A 72 -1.76 6.82 4.52
N GLY A 73 -0.49 6.98 4.87
CA GLY A 73 0.07 6.32 6.03
C GLY A 73 1.55 6.61 6.19
N THR A 74 2.30 5.67 6.75
CA THR A 74 3.71 5.90 7.09
C THR A 74 4.61 4.88 6.43
N TYR A 75 5.76 5.36 5.95
CA TYR A 75 6.84 4.57 5.38
C TYR A 75 8.08 4.72 6.25
N GLN A 76 8.40 3.69 7.02
CA GLN A 76 9.50 3.71 7.99
C GLN A 76 10.57 2.68 7.62
N CYS A 77 11.66 3.15 7.04
CA CYS A 77 12.82 2.30 6.76
C CYS A 77 13.79 2.22 7.96
N PRO A 78 14.58 1.14 8.08
CA PRO A 78 15.67 1.09 9.04
C PRO A 78 16.64 2.26 8.78
N MET A 79 17.00 2.98 9.84
CA MET A 79 17.91 4.14 9.79
C MET A 79 17.37 5.41 9.10
N LEU A 80 16.10 5.44 8.71
CA LEU A 80 15.42 6.66 8.27
C LEU A 80 14.30 7.04 9.25
N PRO A 81 14.03 8.33 9.45
CA PRO A 81 12.82 8.74 10.16
C PRO A 81 11.57 8.24 9.41
N PRO A 82 10.46 7.99 10.11
CA PRO A 82 9.20 7.67 9.47
C PRO A 82 8.80 8.81 8.53
N ILE A 83 8.46 8.46 7.30
CA ILE A 83 8.00 9.39 6.27
C ILE A 83 6.50 9.24 6.14
N ASP A 84 5.75 10.32 6.28
CA ASP A 84 4.33 10.31 5.94
C ASP A 84 4.19 10.22 4.42
N ILE A 85 3.46 9.21 3.97
CA ILE A 85 3.22 8.93 2.56
C ILE A 85 1.74 9.05 2.22
N ALA A 86 1.47 9.50 1.01
CA ALA A 86 0.15 9.52 0.42
C ALA A 86 0.21 8.94 -0.99
N LEU A 87 -0.67 7.97 -1.26
CA LEU A 87 -0.79 7.36 -2.57
C LEU A 87 -1.83 8.14 -3.38
N VAL A 88 -1.39 8.71 -4.50
CA VAL A 88 -2.23 9.42 -5.45
C VAL A 88 -2.41 8.52 -6.67
N SER A 89 -3.65 8.19 -7.03
CA SER A 89 -3.92 7.37 -8.22
C SER A 89 -3.28 7.99 -9.46
N ALA A 90 -2.50 7.20 -10.19
CA ALA A 90 -1.73 7.62 -11.36
C ALA A 90 -2.37 7.21 -12.70
N GLY A 91 -3.51 6.51 -12.68
CA GLY A 91 -4.26 6.09 -13.88
C GLY A 91 -4.44 4.59 -14.01
#